data_AF-A0A401IAL9-F1
#
_entry.id   AF-A0A401IAL9-F1
#
_cell.length_a   1.000
_cell.length_b   1.000
_cell.length_c   1.000
_cell.angle_alpha   90.00
_cell.angle_beta   90.00
_cell.angle_gamma   90.00
#
_symmetry.space_group_name_H-M   'P 1'
#
loop_
_entity.id
_entity.type
_entity.pdbx_description
1 polymer ?
#
loop_
_entity_poly.entity_id
_entity_poly.type
_entity_poly.pdbx_seq_one_letter_code
_entity_poly.pdbx_strand_id
1 'polypeptide(L)' 'MARKQRFKINIIRVGDRAPQVLRLLCKDIIHDELAKKGLVADNLDELLEKYITHETCYGNRDALM' A
#
# COMPACT_ATOMS: atom_id res chain seq x y z
N MET A 1 25.34 -17.87 -20.73
CA MET A 1 24.67 -18.39 -19.52
C MET A 1 23.92 -17.24 -18.86
N ALA A 2 22.58 -17.24 -18.86
CA ALA A 2 21.80 -16.16 -18.25
C ALA A 2 21.93 -16.19 -16.72
N ARG A 3 22.39 -15.08 -16.13
CA ARG A 3 22.58 -14.94 -14.68
C ARG A 3 21.20 -15.00 -14.02
N LYS A 4 20.91 -16.03 -13.21
CA LYS A 4 19.64 -16.14 -12.47
C LYS A 4 19.51 -14.94 -11.53
N GLN A 5 18.64 -13.99 -11.89
CA GLN A 5 18.31 -12.86 -11.04
C GLN A 5 17.57 -13.38 -9.81
N ARG A 6 18.17 -13.21 -8.62
CA ARG A 6 17.54 -13.59 -7.37
C ARG A 6 16.62 -12.45 -6.94
N PHE A 7 15.32 -12.71 -6.96
CA PHE A 7 14.33 -11.80 -6.41
C PHE A 7 14.26 -11.98 -4.89
N LYS A 8 14.36 -10.89 -4.14
CA LYS A 8 14.14 -10.89 -2.70
C LYS A 8 12.65 -10.61 -2.46
N ILE A 9 11.90 -11.63 -2.09
CA ILE A 9 10.50 -11.47 -1.67
C ILE A 9 10.52 -11.17 -0.16
N ASN A 10 10.16 -9.95 0.21
CA ASN A 10 9.94 -9.59 1.62
C ASN A 10 8.49 -9.92 1.98
N ILE A 11 8.28 -10.96 2.78
CA ILE A 11 6.95 -11.30 3.29
C ILE A 11 6.73 -10.53 4.59
N ILE A 12 5.87 -9.52 4.54
CA ILE A 12 5.44 -8.78 5.72
C ILE A 12 4.15 -9.44 6.22
N ARG A 13 4.21 -10.16 7.35
CA ARG A 13 3.00 -10.65 8.03
C ARG A 13 2.39 -9.53 8.84
N VAL A 14 1.51 -8.78 8.20
CA VAL A 14 0.60 -7.85 8.84
C VAL A 14 -0.56 -8.64 9.42
N GLY A 15 -0.72 -8.65 10.75
CA GLY A 15 -1.96 -9.12 11.41
C GLY A 15 -3.12 -8.19 11.07
N ASP A 16 -3.84 -7.65 12.06
CA ASP A 16 -4.92 -6.66 11.85
C ASP A 16 -4.43 -5.25 11.43
N ARG A 17 -3.23 -5.16 10.81
CA ARG A 17 -2.56 -3.91 10.43
C ARG A 17 -2.29 -3.75 8.93
N ALA A 18 -2.96 -4.54 8.09
CA ALA A 18 -2.81 -4.45 6.63
C ALA A 18 -3.16 -3.05 6.08
N PRO A 19 -4.19 -2.33 6.58
CA PRO A 19 -4.50 -0.99 6.08
C PRO A 19 -3.34 -0.02 6.26
N GLN A 20 -2.69 -0.02 7.43
CA GLN A 20 -1.59 0.89 7.73
C GLN A 20 -0.37 0.61 6.85
N VAL A 21 -0.04 -0.66 6.63
CA VAL A 21 1.09 -1.03 5.77
C VAL A 21 0.81 -0.75 4.31
N LEU A 22 -0.42 -0.99 3.83
CA LEU A 22 -0.80 -0.65 2.46
C LEU A 22 -0.76 0.86 2.24
N ARG A 23 -1.24 1.68 3.18
CA ARG A 23 -1.12 3.15 3.10
C ARG A 23 0.34 3.59 2.98
N LEU A 24 1.23 3.05 3.81
CA LEU A 24 2.67 3.34 3.74
C LEU A 24 3.27 2.98 2.38
N LEU A 25 3.03 1.76 1.89
CA LEU A 25 3.55 1.31 0.60
C LEU A 25 3.01 2.14 -0.57
N CYS A 26 1.70 2.43 -0.58
CA CYS A 26 1.09 3.25 -1.61
C CYS A 26 1.62 4.69 -1.56
N LYS A 27 1.80 5.25 -0.36
CA LYS A 27 2.36 6.58 -0.16
C LYS A 27 3.75 6.71 -0.78
N ASP A 28 4.64 5.77 -0.47
CA ASP A 28 6.02 5.78 -0.99
C ASP A 28 6.02 5.69 -2.53
N ILE A 29 5.27 4.75 -3.10
CA ILE A 29 5.20 4.56 -4.56
C ILE A 29 4.63 5.80 -5.25
N ILE A 30 3.56 6.38 -4.72
CA ILE A 30 2.92 7.55 -5.31
C ILE A 30 3.84 8.78 -5.21
N HIS A 31 4.52 8.97 -4.07
CA HIS A 31 5.50 10.04 -3.95
C HIS A 31 6.65 9.89 -4.94
N ASP A 32 7.20 8.68 -5.11
CA ASP A 32 8.26 8.42 -6.08
C ASP A 32 7.82 8.74 -7.52
N GLU A 33 6.58 8.38 -7.89
CA GLU A 33 6.02 8.69 -9.21
C GLU A 33 5.74 10.18 -9.42
N LEU A 34 5.27 10.89 -8.38
CA LEU A 34 5.03 12.33 -8.44
C LEU A 34 6.34 13.11 -8.49
N ALA A 35 7.35 12.71 -7.72
CA ALA A 35 8.66 13.33 -7.69
C ALA A 35 9.36 13.28 -9.05
N LYS A 36 9.22 12.17 -9.79
CA LYS A 36 9.71 12.05 -11.19
C LYS A 36 9.13 13.10 -12.14
N LYS A 37 7.98 13.67 -11.81
CA LYS A 37 7.26 14.68 -12.60
C LYS A 37 7.34 16.09 -12.01
N GLY A 38 8.08 16.27 -10.91
CA GLY A 38 8.16 17.54 -10.18
C GLY A 38 6.84 17.95 -9.51
N LEU A 39 5.98 16.97 -9.20
CA LEU A 39 4.68 17.19 -8.56
C LEU A 39 4.75 16.78 -7.07
N VAL A 40 3.89 17.41 -6.26
CA VAL A 40 3.70 17.10 -4.84
C VAL A 40 2.20 16.93 -4.59
N ALA A 41 1.83 15.96 -3.76
CA ALA A 41 0.45 15.72 -3.35
C ALA A 41 0.30 15.96 -1.85
N ASP A 42 -0.22 17.13 -1.49
CA ASP A 42 -0.33 17.58 -0.10
C ASP A 42 -1.44 16.85 0.68
N ASN A 43 -2.45 16.31 -0.03
CA ASN A 43 -3.59 15.60 0.54
C ASN A 43 -3.51 14.07 0.38
N LEU A 44 -2.33 13.55 0.06
CA LEU A 44 -2.16 12.13 -0.24
C LEU A 44 -2.53 11.24 0.96
N ASP A 45 -2.20 11.67 2.17
CA ASP A 45 -2.52 10.92 3.39
C ASP A 45 -4.04 10.77 3.57
N GLU A 46 -4.80 11.88 3.53
CA GLU A 46 -6.27 11.85 3.62
C GLU A 46 -6.91 10.96 2.55
N LEU A 47 -6.37 11.02 1.32
CA LEU A 47 -6.88 10.22 0.21
C LEU A 47 -6.63 8.73 0.46
N LEU A 48 -5.43 8.35 0.91
CA LEU A 48 -5.10 6.96 1.22
C LEU A 48 -5.92 6.45 2.42
N GLU A 49 -6.21 7.27 3.41
CA GLU A 49 -7.09 6.89 4.52
C GLU A 49 -8.52 6.62 4.08
N LYS A 50 -9.04 7.42 3.14
CA LYS A 50 -10.39 7.27 2.59
C LYS A 50 -10.57 5.98 1.81
N TYR A 51 -9.56 5.54 1.08
CA TYR A 51 -9.66 4.39 0.17
C TYR A 51 -9.11 3.08 0.75
N ILE A 52 -8.15 3.14 1.68
CA ILE A 52 -7.53 1.96 2.27
C ILE A 52 -8.02 1.85 3.72
N THR A 53 -9.15 1.19 3.89
CA THR A 53 -9.83 0.97 5.17
C THR A 53 -9.69 -0.48 5.63
N HIS A 54 -10.05 -0.75 6.90
CA HIS A 54 -10.12 -2.12 7.40
C HIS A 54 -11.10 -2.97 6.58
N GLU A 55 -12.27 -2.42 6.24
CA GLU A 55 -13.30 -3.10 5.45
C GLU A 55 -12.84 -3.43 4.03
N THR A 56 -12.11 -2.54 3.37
CA THR A 56 -11.56 -2.82 2.03
C THR A 56 -10.44 -3.85 2.06
N CYS A 57 -9.71 -3.96 3.18
CA CYS A 57 -8.60 -4.90 3.31
C CYS A 57 -9.03 -6.30 3.79
N TYR A 58 -10.05 -6.39 4.65
CA TYR A 58 -10.46 -7.64 5.29
C TYR A 58 -11.88 -8.09 4.92
N GLY A 59 -12.59 -7.30 4.10
CA GLY A 59 -14.00 -7.49 3.82
C GLY A 59 -14.86 -7.04 5.00
N ASN A 60 -16.15 -6.82 4.73
CA ASN A 60 -17.13 -6.59 5.78
C ASN A 60 -17.48 -7.94 6.41
N ARG A 61 -16.93 -8.26 7.59
CA ARG A 61 -17.24 -9.52 8.29
C ARG A 61 -18.73 -9.64 8.66
N ASP A 62 -19.45 -8.52 8.73
CA ASP A 62 -20.89 -8.48 9.05
C ASP A 62 -21.79 -8.86 7.86
N ALA A 63 -21.25 -9.05 6.65
CA ALA A 63 -22.01 -9.56 5.50
C ALA A 63 -22.08 -11.10 5.44
N LEU A 64 -21.48 -11.79 6.43
CA LEU A 64 -21.36 -13.25 6.51
C LEU A 64 -21.92 -13.86 7.80
N MET A 65 -22.63 -13.08 8.63
CA MET A 65 -23.50 -13.57 9.71
C MET A 65 -24.96 -13.28 9.38
#